data_AF-A0A7K2XEF0-F1
#
_entry.id   AF-A0A7K2XEF0-F1
#
_cell.length_a   1.000
_cell.length_b   1.000
_cell.length_c   1.000
_cell.angle_alpha   90.00
_cell.angle_beta   90.00
_cell.angle_gamma   90.00
#
_symmetry.space_group_name_H-M   'P 1'
#
loop_
_entity.id
_entity.type
_entity.pdbx_description
1 polymer ?
#
loop_
_entity_poly.entity_id
_entity_poly.type
_entity_poly.pdbx_seq_one_letter_code
_entity_poly.pdbx_strand_id
1 'polypeptide(L)'
;MRVRDPLQVDEGVPAAVEEHLAAVLRERTADAADADPDFASDVADRVAAFALGGGRRLRAEFLWWALRGSGGGVPETPAALGAAAALELVQTCALIHDDVMDGSPLRRGRPAVHVQLDARFGTGERALPCGTFG
;
A
#
# COMPACT_ATOMS: atom_id res chain seq x y z
N MET A 1 13.35 11.75 15.45
CA MET A 1 12.19 12.12 14.61
C MET A 1 11.40 13.18 15.36
N ARG A 2 11.30 14.42 14.85
CA ARG A 2 10.45 15.45 15.49
C ARG A 2 9.00 15.02 15.35
N VAL A 3 8.25 15.01 16.45
CA VAL A 3 6.81 14.75 16.43
C VAL A 3 6.14 15.92 15.71
N ARG A 4 5.33 15.62 14.67
CA ARG A 4 4.55 16.65 13.97
C ARG A 4 3.50 17.22 14.90
N ASP A 5 3.26 18.52 14.77
CA ASP A 5 2.08 19.13 15.35
C ASP A 5 0.83 18.58 14.62
N PRO A 6 -0.20 18.10 15.34
CA PRO A 6 -1.46 17.66 14.75
C PRO A 6 -2.06 18.67 13.76
N LEU A 7 -1.92 19.98 14.01
CA LEU A 7 -2.44 21.02 13.11
C LEU A 7 -1.75 21.01 11.74
N GLN A 8 -0.46 20.67 11.69
CA GLN A 8 0.26 20.51 10.42
C GLN A 8 -0.21 19.28 9.64
N VAL A 9 -0.66 18.25 10.35
CA VAL A 9 -1.23 17.06 9.70
C VAL A 9 -2.64 17.35 9.17
N ASP A 10 -3.45 18.14 9.88
CA ASP A 10 -4.80 18.54 9.44
C ASP A 10 -4.81 19.25 8.09
N GLU A 11 -3.79 20.07 7.82
CA GLU A 11 -3.64 20.80 6.55
C GLU A 11 -3.49 19.88 5.34
N GLY A 12 -3.07 18.62 5.55
CA GLY A 12 -2.76 17.68 4.48
C GLY A 12 -2.66 16.24 4.96
N VAL A 13 -3.74 15.70 5.51
CA VAL A 13 -3.76 14.34 6.07
C VAL A 13 -3.31 13.28 5.05
N PRO A 14 -3.81 13.26 3.80
CA PRO A 14 -3.36 12.28 2.81
C PRO A 14 -1.85 12.35 2.56
N ALA A 15 -1.29 13.56 2.47
CA ALA A 15 0.13 13.77 2.22
C ALA A 15 0.99 13.32 3.42
N ALA A 16 0.56 13.63 4.64
CA ALA A 16 1.26 13.19 5.84
C ALA A 16 1.27 11.67 5.99
N VAL A 17 0.16 11.01 5.66
CA VAL A 17 0.06 9.54 5.67
C VAL A 17 0.91 8.94 4.56
N GLU A 18 0.87 9.50 3.35
CA GLU A 18 1.66 9.02 2.23
C GLU A 18 3.17 9.13 2.49
N GLU A 19 3.61 10.23 3.10
CA GLU A 19 5.00 10.39 3.53
C GLU A 19 5.41 9.35 4.57
N HIS A 20 4.56 9.10 5.57
CA HIS A 20 4.84 8.08 6.58
C HIS A 20 4.86 6.66 5.96
N LEU A 21 3.91 6.36 5.09
CA LEU A 21 3.84 5.10 4.35
C LEU A 21 5.07 4.91 3.45
N ALA A 22 5.51 5.96 2.75
CA ALA A 22 6.71 5.92 1.92
C ALA A 22 7.98 5.69 2.73
N ALA A 23 8.07 6.25 3.94
CA ALA A 23 9.17 5.99 4.86
C ALA A 23 9.21 4.51 5.29
N VAL A 24 8.05 3.96 5.70
CA VAL A 24 7.92 2.55 6.09
C VAL A 24 8.25 1.62 4.91
N LEU A 25 7.71 1.88 3.73
CA LEU A 25 7.97 1.07 2.55
C LEU A 25 9.44 1.11 2.13
N ARG A 26 10.10 2.27 2.23
CA ARG A 26 11.53 2.39 1.93
C ARG A 26 12.40 1.56 2.86
N GLU A 27 12.08 1.55 4.16
CA GLU A 27 12.75 0.67 5.12
C GLU A 27 12.56 -0.79 4.72
N ARG A 28 11.31 -1.20 4.43
CA ARG A 28 11.00 -2.60 4.10
C ARG A 28 11.57 -3.06 2.76
N THR A 29 11.65 -2.19 1.75
CA THR A 29 12.30 -2.54 0.48
C THR A 29 13.82 -2.60 0.62
N ALA A 30 14.43 -1.78 1.49
CA ALA A 30 15.84 -1.90 1.84
C ALA A 30 16.14 -3.21 2.58
N ASP A 31 15.33 -3.55 3.61
CA ASP A 31 15.45 -4.83 4.32
C ASP A 31 15.32 -6.03 3.36
N ALA A 32 14.40 -5.94 2.39
CA ALA A 32 14.23 -6.95 1.36
C ALA A 32 15.46 -7.06 0.45
N ALA A 33 16.06 -5.93 0.05
CA ALA A 33 17.24 -5.92 -0.81
C ALA A 33 18.49 -6.48 -0.13
N ASP A 34 18.64 -6.25 1.18
CA ASP A 34 19.71 -6.83 1.98
C ASP A 34 19.58 -8.35 2.11
N ALA A 35 18.35 -8.87 2.11
CA ALA A 35 18.07 -10.30 2.16
C ALA A 35 18.17 -10.99 0.79
N ASP A 36 17.54 -10.40 -0.23
CA ASP A 36 17.47 -10.91 -1.60
C ASP A 36 17.19 -9.75 -2.59
N PRO A 37 18.20 -9.32 -3.38
CA PRO A 37 18.06 -8.24 -4.35
C PRO A 37 17.05 -8.52 -5.48
N ASP A 38 16.91 -9.78 -5.89
CA ASP A 38 15.97 -10.17 -6.95
C ASP A 38 14.54 -10.08 -6.41
N PHE A 39 14.29 -10.61 -5.20
CA PHE A 39 12.99 -10.46 -4.54
C PHE A 39 12.61 -8.98 -4.33
N ALA A 40 13.57 -8.16 -3.91
CA ALA A 40 13.33 -6.74 -3.69
C ALA A 40 12.88 -6.04 -4.97
N SER A 41 13.66 -6.20 -6.04
CA SER A 41 13.39 -5.53 -7.33
C SER A 41 12.17 -6.09 -8.05
N ASP A 42 11.95 -7.41 -8.02
CA ASP A 42 10.86 -8.03 -8.75
C ASP A 42 9.53 -8.06 -8.00
N VAL A 43 9.52 -8.05 -6.66
CA VAL A 43 8.28 -8.14 -5.86
C VAL A 43 8.09 -6.94 -4.95
N ALA A 44 9.02 -6.68 -4.03
CA ALA A 44 8.83 -5.68 -2.98
C ALA A 44 8.61 -4.27 -3.54
N ASP A 45 9.42 -3.87 -4.53
CA ASP A 45 9.33 -2.58 -5.20
C ASP A 45 8.00 -2.41 -5.94
N ARG A 46 7.46 -3.48 -6.53
CA ARG A 46 6.16 -3.42 -7.23
C ARG A 46 5.01 -3.23 -6.26
N VAL A 47 5.04 -3.93 -5.12
CA VAL A 47 4.05 -3.77 -4.06
C VAL A 47 4.12 -2.37 -3.47
N ALA A 48 5.33 -1.86 -3.20
CA ALA A 48 5.53 -0.49 -2.73
C ALA A 48 5.00 0.54 -3.74
N ALA A 49 5.33 0.37 -5.02
CA ALA A 49 4.84 1.24 -6.10
C ALA A 49 3.30 1.18 -6.24
N PHE A 50 2.68 0.02 -6.01
CA PHE A 50 1.22 -0.11 -6.01
C PHE A 50 0.57 0.61 -4.81
N ALA A 51 1.12 0.43 -3.60
CA ALA A 51 0.63 1.08 -2.38
C ALA A 51 0.72 2.62 -2.46
N LEU A 52 1.83 3.13 -3.01
CA LEU A 52 2.05 4.57 -3.22
C LEU A 52 1.32 5.10 -4.46
N GLY A 53 1.11 4.27 -5.47
CA GLY A 53 0.57 4.65 -6.77
C GLY A 53 -0.91 5.01 -6.83
N GLY A 54 -1.58 5.19 -5.69
CA GLY A 54 -2.85 5.88 -5.63
C GLY A 54 -3.77 5.52 -4.46
N GLY A 55 -4.97 6.07 -4.53
CA GLY A 55 -6.01 5.94 -3.50
C GLY A 55 -6.25 7.28 -2.82
N ARG A 56 -7.51 7.60 -2.52
CA ARG A 56 -7.87 8.85 -1.85
C ARG A 56 -7.43 8.92 -0.38
N ARG A 57 -6.83 7.85 0.16
CA ARG A 57 -6.46 7.71 1.57
C ARG A 57 -7.62 7.89 2.56
N LEU A 58 -8.87 7.71 2.11
CA LEU A 58 -10.07 7.93 2.92
C LEU A 58 -10.06 7.15 4.25
N ARG A 59 -9.53 5.91 4.27
CA ARG A 59 -9.48 5.09 5.49
C ARG A 59 -8.53 5.69 6.53
N ALA A 60 -7.35 6.08 6.07
CA ALA A 60 -6.38 6.80 6.87
C ALA A 60 -6.91 8.16 7.36
N GLU A 61 -7.61 8.90 6.50
CA GLU A 61 -8.26 10.16 6.88
C GLU A 61 -9.33 9.96 7.95
N PHE A 62 -10.19 8.95 7.81
CA PHE A 62 -11.19 8.64 8.84
C PHE A 62 -10.55 8.31 10.19
N LEU A 63 -9.46 7.52 10.19
CA LEU A 63 -8.71 7.24 11.42
C LEU A 63 -8.15 8.52 12.04
N TRP A 64 -7.54 9.38 11.22
CA TRP A 64 -6.99 10.65 11.70
C TRP A 64 -8.08 11.54 12.31
N TRP A 65 -9.19 11.75 11.61
CA TRP A 65 -10.28 12.59 12.10
C TRP A 65 -11.00 11.99 13.32
N ALA A 66 -11.03 10.67 13.45
CA ALA A 66 -11.52 10.01 14.67
C ALA A 66 -10.62 10.31 15.88
N LEU A 67 -9.28 10.30 15.71
CA LEU A 67 -8.35 10.75 16.75
C LEU A 67 -8.58 12.23 17.11
N ARG A 68 -8.74 13.09 16.10
CA ARG A 68 -8.97 14.52 16.34
C ARG A 68 -10.29 14.78 17.07
N GLY A 69 -11.35 14.06 16.70
CA GLY A 69 -12.65 14.13 17.36
C GLY A 69 -12.66 13.59 18.79
N SER A 70 -11.72 12.71 19.16
CA SER A 70 -11.57 12.21 20.54
C SER A 70 -10.66 13.08 21.42
N GLY A 71 -10.12 14.18 20.88
CA GLY A 71 -9.22 15.08 21.60
C GLY A 71 -7.75 14.65 21.59
N GLY A 72 -7.36 13.71 20.73
CA GLY A 72 -5.97 13.29 20.57
C GLY A 72 -5.08 14.41 20.00
N GLY A 73 -3.82 14.43 20.43
CA GLY A 73 -2.89 15.52 20.15
C GLY A 73 -1.50 15.05 19.75
N VAL A 74 -0.50 15.88 20.08
CA VAL A 74 0.91 15.63 19.76
C VAL A 74 1.38 14.23 20.23
N PRO A 75 1.07 13.75 21.44
CA PRO A 75 1.56 12.44 21.90
C PRO A 75 1.10 11.27 21.04
N GLU A 76 -0.14 11.30 20.53
CA GLU A 76 -0.75 10.22 19.76
C GLU A 76 -0.44 10.31 18.25
N THR A 77 0.01 11.48 17.77
CA THR A 77 0.22 11.75 16.35
C THR A 77 1.13 10.72 15.64
N PRO A 78 2.30 10.33 16.19
CA PRO A 78 3.15 9.33 15.54
C PRO A 78 2.48 7.96 15.43
N ALA A 79 1.80 7.53 16.49
CA ALA A 79 1.11 6.24 16.51
C ALA A 79 -0.07 6.21 15.53
N ALA A 80 -0.80 7.33 15.41
CA ALA A 80 -1.90 7.45 14.48
C ALA A 80 -1.44 7.47 13.02
N LEU A 81 -0.34 8.15 12.68
CA LEU A 81 0.26 8.07 11.35
C LEU A 81 0.74 6.65 11.01
N GLY A 82 1.32 5.95 11.99
CA GLY A 82 1.70 4.54 11.85
C GLY A 82 0.48 3.63 11.60
N ALA A 83 -0.58 3.79 12.39
CA ALA A 83 -1.82 3.04 12.22
C ALA A 83 -2.51 3.35 10.88
N ALA A 84 -2.52 4.62 10.46
CA ALA A 84 -3.05 5.04 9.17
C ALA A 84 -2.28 4.41 8.00
N ALA A 85 -0.94 4.39 8.05
CA ALA A 85 -0.12 3.71 7.05
C ALA A 85 -0.37 2.20 7.04
N ALA A 86 -0.50 1.57 8.22
CA ALA A 86 -0.84 0.16 8.32
C ALA A 86 -2.21 -0.17 7.70
N LEU A 87 -3.22 0.69 7.89
CA LEU A 87 -4.53 0.52 7.23
C LEU A 87 -4.44 0.57 5.71
N GLU A 88 -3.61 1.46 5.15
CA GLU A 88 -3.39 1.52 3.70
C GLU A 88 -2.62 0.29 3.16
N LEU A 89 -1.72 -0.30 3.96
CA LEU A 89 -1.09 -1.58 3.63
C LEU A 89 -2.07 -2.75 3.66
N VAL A 90 -2.96 -2.80 4.65
CA VAL A 90 -4.03 -3.82 4.70
C VAL A 90 -4.95 -3.70 3.48
N GLN A 91 -5.33 -2.48 3.11
CA GLN A 91 -6.12 -2.24 1.90
C GLN A 91 -5.37 -2.64 0.63
N THR A 92 -4.07 -2.36 0.57
CA THR A 92 -3.19 -2.79 -0.54
C THR A 92 -3.21 -4.32 -0.68
N CYS A 93 -3.02 -5.05 0.42
CA CYS A 93 -3.07 -6.50 0.46
C CYS A 93 -4.41 -7.04 -0.05
N ALA A 94 -5.53 -6.51 0.45
CA ALA A 94 -6.86 -6.89 0.02
C ALA A 94 -7.04 -6.71 -1.51
N LEU A 95 -6.65 -5.56 -2.06
CA LEU A 95 -6.79 -5.31 -3.50
C LEU A 95 -5.96 -6.25 -4.37
N ILE A 96 -4.72 -6.54 -3.96
CA ILE A 96 -3.84 -7.46 -4.70
C ILE A 96 -4.45 -8.87 -4.68
N HIS A 97 -4.95 -9.30 -3.54
CA HIS A 97 -5.59 -10.61 -3.40
C HIS A 97 -6.88 -10.69 -4.22
N ASP A 98 -7.73 -9.66 -4.16
CA ASP A 98 -8.96 -9.57 -4.97
C ASP A 98 -8.64 -9.62 -6.47
N ASP A 99 -7.62 -8.88 -6.94
CA ASP A 99 -7.21 -8.90 -8.34
C ASP A 99 -6.82 -10.32 -8.81
N VAL A 100 -6.15 -11.09 -7.96
CA VAL A 100 -5.77 -12.48 -8.25
C VAL A 100 -6.99 -13.41 -8.22
N MET A 101 -7.84 -13.31 -7.20
CA MET A 101 -9.04 -14.14 -7.05
C MET A 101 -10.03 -13.93 -8.20
N ASP A 102 -10.18 -12.68 -8.63
CA ASP A 102 -11.11 -12.30 -9.71
C ASP A 102 -10.48 -12.43 -11.11
N GLY A 103 -9.17 -12.71 -11.21
CA GLY A 103 -8.45 -12.69 -12.48
C GLY A 103 -8.48 -11.32 -13.18
N SER A 104 -8.56 -10.23 -12.41
CA SER A 104 -8.71 -8.88 -12.92
C SER A 104 -7.39 -8.35 -13.51
N PRO A 105 -7.30 -8.10 -14.82
CA PRO A 105 -6.02 -7.74 -15.44
C PRO A 105 -5.58 -6.31 -15.11
N LEU A 106 -6.52 -5.45 -14.71
CA LEU A 106 -6.31 -4.03 -14.49
C LEU A 106 -6.84 -3.59 -13.12
N ARG A 107 -6.08 -2.70 -12.48
CA ARG A 107 -6.50 -1.99 -11.26
C ARG A 107 -6.14 -0.52 -11.39
N ARG A 108 -7.14 0.35 -11.21
CA ARG A 108 -6.99 1.82 -11.32
C ARG A 108 -6.33 2.25 -12.65
N GLY A 109 -6.69 1.57 -13.75
CA GLY A 109 -6.17 1.85 -15.09
C GLY A 109 -4.72 1.38 -15.34
N ARG A 110 -4.11 0.64 -14.41
CA ARG A 110 -2.75 0.08 -14.55
C ARG A 110 -2.81 -1.45 -14.49
N PRO A 111 -1.83 -2.17 -15.07
CA PRO A 111 -1.74 -3.62 -14.91
C PRO A 111 -1.74 -4.02 -13.44
N ALA A 112 -2.58 -4.98 -13.07
CA ALA A 112 -2.60 -5.54 -11.71
C ALA A 112 -1.24 -6.18 -11.36
N VAL A 113 -0.90 -6.26 -10.07
CA VAL A 113 0.43 -6.74 -9.63
C VAL A 113 0.73 -8.14 -10.17
N HIS A 114 -0.24 -9.05 -10.19
CA HIS A 114 -0.06 -10.40 -10.73
C HIS A 114 0.20 -10.42 -12.24
N VAL A 115 -0.39 -9.49 -13.01
CA VAL A 115 -0.12 -9.34 -14.44
C VAL A 115 1.30 -8.83 -14.67
N GLN A 116 1.78 -7.91 -13.83
CA GLN A 116 3.14 -7.42 -13.92
C GLN A 116 4.18 -8.51 -13.64
N LEU A 117 3.90 -9.40 -12.69
CA LEU A 117 4.73 -10.56 -12.38
C LEU A 117 4.66 -11.62 -13.50
N ASP A 118 3.48 -11.89 -14.04
CA ASP A 118 3.33 -12.80 -15.17
C ASP A 118 4.05 -12.29 -16.42
N ALA A 119 4.04 -10.98 -16.68
CA ALA A 119 4.83 -10.41 -17.79
C ALA A 119 6.35 -10.54 -17.58
N ARG A 120 6.82 -10.62 -16.33
CA ARG A 120 8.24 -10.74 -15.98
C ARG A 120 8.73 -12.19 -16.00
N PHE A 121 7.91 -13.12 -15.52
CA PHE A 121 8.30 -14.51 -15.24
C PHE A 121 7.45 -15.55 -15.96
N GLY A 122 6.32 -15.16 -16.55
CA GLY A 122 5.41 -16.04 -17.24
C GLY A 122 6.10 -16.68 -18.45
N THR A 123 5.98 -17.99 -18.56
CA THR A 123 6.58 -18.80 -19.62
C THR A 123 5.78 -18.81 -20.93
N GLY A 124 4.77 -17.94 -21.06
CA GLY A 124 3.89 -17.86 -22.23
C GLY A 124 2.75 -18.89 -22.27
N GLU A 125 2.65 -19.81 -21.31
CA GLU A 125 1.59 -20.82 -21.22
C GLU A 125 0.59 -20.53 -20.09
N ARG A 126 -0.27 -19.52 -20.25
CA ARG A 126 -1.54 -19.47 -19.49
C ARG A 126 -2.67 -18.92 -20.35
N ALA A 127 -3.15 -19.78 -21.24
CA ALA A 127 -4.50 -19.70 -21.78
C ALA A 127 -5.22 -21.03 -21.49
N LEU A 128 -5.55 -21.26 -20.21
CA LEU A 128 -6.67 -22.14 -19.91
C LEU A 128 -7.80 -21.24 -19.40
N PRO A 129 -8.93 -21.15 -20.14
CA PRO A 129 -10.08 -20.39 -19.65
C PRO A 129 -10.48 -20.96 -18.29
N CYS A 130 -10.88 -20.05 -17.39
CA CYS A 130 -11.51 -20.37 -16.12
C CYS A 130 -12.54 -21.48 -16.34
N GLY A 131 -12.18 -22.71 -15.96
CA GLY A 131 -13.07 -23.84 -16.00
C GLY A 131 -14.19 -23.55 -15.02
N THR A 132 -15.41 -23.43 -15.53
CA THR A 132 -16.63 -23.49 -14.75
C THR A 132 -16.58 -24.70 -13.83
N PHE A 133 -16.63 -24.47 -12.52
CA PHE A 133 -17.05 -25.50 -11.58
C PHE A 133 -18.55 -25.69 -11.79
N GLY A 134 -18.93 -26.69 -12.58
CA GLY A 134 -20.30 -27.08 -12.89
C GLY A 134 -20.32 -28.46 -13.52
#